data_AF-A0A9P7E0N9-F1
#
_entry.id   AF-A0A9P7E0N9-F1
#
_cell.length_a   1.000
_cell.length_b   1.000
_cell.length_c   1.000
_cell.angle_alpha   90.00
_cell.angle_beta   90.00
_cell.angle_gamma   90.00
#
_symmetry.space_group_name_H-M   'P 1'
#
loop_
_entity.id
_entity.type
_entity.pdbx_description
1 polymer ?
#
loop_
_entity_poly.entity_id
_entity_poly.type
_entity_poly.pdbx_seq_one_letter_code
_entity_poly.pdbx_strand_id
1 'polypeptide(L)'
;MAATSDPPPNKKPWLPFKSQLEFEVAQIALEAALNNDQTDWLIKICCQCAIGNDKFTFENHKDIHKKWDAVSQCVTGVVQFLLMVSIHLT
;
A
#
# COMPACT_ATOMS: atom_id res chain seq x y z
N MET A 1 -45.62 11.82 23.59
CA MET A 1 -44.79 11.33 22.47
C MET A 1 -43.65 12.32 22.30
N ALA A 2 -42.47 12.01 22.85
CA ALA A 2 -41.30 12.87 22.72
C ALA A 2 -40.57 12.51 21.42
N ALA A 3 -40.46 13.46 20.49
CA ALA A 3 -39.70 13.27 19.27
C ALA A 3 -38.21 13.23 19.61
N THR A 4 -37.56 12.10 19.36
CA THR A 4 -36.10 11.98 19.41
C THR A 4 -35.54 12.76 18.23
N SER A 5 -34.94 13.92 18.49
CA SER A 5 -34.18 14.64 17.47
C SER A 5 -32.86 13.89 17.27
N ASP A 6 -32.75 13.16 16.16
CA ASP A 6 -31.46 12.59 15.77
C ASP A 6 -30.42 13.72 15.66
N PRO A 7 -29.20 13.52 16.18
CA PRO A 7 -28.15 14.51 16.04
C PRO A 7 -27.94 14.79 14.54
N PRO A 8 -27.75 16.06 14.16
CA PRO A 8 -27.59 16.42 12.76
C PRO A 8 -26.46 15.59 12.13
N PRO A 9 -26.64 15.06 10.91
CA PRO A 9 -25.63 14.25 10.24
C PRO A 9 -24.28 14.94 10.31
N ASN A 10 -23.28 14.28 10.89
CA ASN A 10 -21.94 14.83 10.97
C ASN A 10 -21.45 15.10 9.55
N LYS A 11 -21.38 16.38 9.17
CA LYS A 11 -21.11 16.80 7.79
C LYS A 11 -19.74 16.32 7.29
N LYS A 12 -18.84 15.87 8.17
CA LYS A 12 -17.51 15.36 7.86
C LYS A 12 -17.10 14.26 8.88
N PRO A 13 -17.38 12.97 8.61
CA PRO A 13 -17.01 11.88 9.52
C PRO A 13 -15.49 11.73 9.73
N TRP A 14 -14.68 12.32 8.84
CA TRP A 14 -13.22 12.28 8.89
C TRP A 14 -12.57 13.37 9.76
N LEU A 15 -13.31 14.18 10.52
CA LEU A 15 -12.67 15.06 11.52
C LEU A 15 -12.11 14.19 12.67
N PRO A 16 -10.92 14.50 13.22
CA PRO A 16 -10.13 15.74 13.09
C PRO A 16 -9.09 15.78 11.95
N PHE A 17 -9.09 14.81 11.03
CA PHE A 17 -8.12 14.79 9.92
C PHE A 17 -8.33 15.99 8.99
N LYS A 18 -7.25 16.50 8.39
CA LYS A 18 -7.31 17.71 7.55
C LYS A 18 -7.95 17.44 6.20
N SER A 19 -7.92 16.19 5.75
CA SER A 19 -8.56 15.73 4.52
C SER A 19 -9.10 14.31 4.64
N GLN A 20 -9.99 13.95 3.73
CA GLN A 20 -10.47 12.57 3.59
C GLN A 20 -9.32 11.60 3.26
N LEU A 21 -8.35 12.03 2.44
CA LEU A 21 -7.18 11.23 2.10
C LEU A 21 -6.36 10.85 3.34
N GLU A 22 -6.09 11.81 4.23
CA GLU A 22 -5.36 11.53 5.48
C GLU A 22 -6.11 10.54 6.37
N PHE A 23 -7.44 10.63 6.41
CA PHE A 23 -8.28 9.68 7.13
C PHE A 23 -8.22 8.27 6.52
N GLU A 24 -8.32 8.15 5.19
CA GLU A 24 -8.25 6.85 4.50
C GLU A 24 -6.89 6.18 4.67
N VAL A 25 -5.79 6.96 4.63
CA VAL A 25 -4.44 6.44 4.91
C VAL A 25 -4.34 5.93 6.35
N ALA A 26 -4.85 6.68 7.33
CA ALA A 26 -4.87 6.26 8.73
C ALA A 26 -5.75 5.01 8.94
N GLN A 27 -6.87 4.92 8.23
CA GLN A 27 -7.76 3.77 8.28
C GLN A 27 -7.05 2.51 7.75
N ILE A 28 -6.35 2.59 6.61
CA ILE A 28 -5.56 1.46 6.08
C ILE A 28 -4.47 1.05 7.07
N ALA A 29 -3.76 2.00 7.67
CA ALA A 29 -2.72 1.70 8.65
C ALA A 29 -3.30 0.94 9.86
N LEU A 30 -4.48 1.36 10.34
CA LEU A 30 -5.19 0.70 11.44
C LEU A 30 -5.69 -0.70 11.05
N GLU A 31 -6.37 -0.84 9.91
CA GLU A 31 -6.93 -2.11 9.43
C GLU A 31 -5.84 -3.15 9.14
N ALA A 32 -4.69 -2.71 8.63
CA ALA A 32 -3.54 -3.57 8.37
C ALA A 32 -2.64 -3.78 9.61
N ALA A 33 -3.00 -3.20 10.76
CA ALA A 33 -2.21 -3.24 12.00
C ALA A 33 -0.73 -2.87 11.78
N LEU A 34 -0.49 -1.84 10.97
CA LEU A 34 0.85 -1.36 10.70
C LEU A 34 1.50 -0.86 11.99
N ASN A 35 2.77 -1.19 12.19
CA ASN A 35 3.56 -0.60 13.25
C ASN A 35 3.95 0.85 12.89
N ASN A 36 4.61 1.54 13.83
CA ASN A 36 5.03 2.94 13.64
C ASN A 36 5.94 3.10 12.41
N ASP A 37 6.94 2.25 12.24
CA ASP A 37 7.89 2.33 11.12
C ASP A 37 7.19 2.11 9.76
N GLN A 38 6.27 1.15 9.69
CA GLN A 38 5.46 0.89 8.50
C GLN A 38 4.51 2.04 8.19
N THR A 39 3.95 2.67 9.23
CA THR A 39 3.06 3.82 9.10
C THR A 39 3.82 5.04 8.58
N ASP A 40 5.01 5.32 9.13
CA ASP A 40 5.89 6.39 8.66
C ASP A 40 6.31 6.16 7.20
N TRP A 41 6.58 4.92 6.82
CA TRP A 41 6.89 4.56 5.44
C TRP A 41 5.69 4.78 4.49
N LEU A 42 4.49 4.38 4.89
CA LEU A 42 3.26 4.64 4.13
C LEU A 42 3.04 6.14 3.91
N ILE A 43 3.18 6.95 4.96
CA ILE A 43 3.05 8.43 4.88
C ILE A 43 4.08 8.99 3.91
N LYS A 44 5.34 8.53 3.97
CA LYS A 44 6.41 8.97 3.07
C LYS A 44 6.07 8.71 1.60
N ILE A 45 5.54 7.54 1.28
CA ILE A 45 5.10 7.21 -0.09
C ILE A 45 4.00 8.18 -0.54
N CYS A 46 2.98 8.40 0.29
CA CYS A 46 1.90 9.35 -0.02
C CYS A 46 2.42 10.77 -0.27
N CYS A 47 3.36 11.25 0.55
CA CYS A 47 4.00 12.55 0.34
C CYS A 47 4.81 12.61 -0.96
N GLN A 48 5.56 11.56 -1.31
CA GLN A 48 6.32 11.50 -2.57
C GLN A 48 5.40 11.59 -3.79
N CYS A 49 4.26 10.88 -3.75
CA CYS A 49 3.24 10.95 -4.78
C CYS A 49 2.63 12.35 -4.89
N ALA A 50 2.37 13.02 -3.77
CA ALA A 50 1.78 14.37 -3.74
C ALA A 50 2.72 15.46 -4.27
N ILE A 51 4.04 15.33 -4.03
CA ILE A 51 5.06 16.23 -4.57
C ILE A 51 5.24 16.03 -6.09
N GLY A 52 4.82 14.88 -6.61
CA GLY A 52 4.95 14.53 -8.04
C GLY A 52 6.37 14.14 -8.45
N ASN A 53 7.24 13.83 -7.48
CA ASN A 53 8.62 13.42 -7.76
C ASN A 53 8.68 12.07 -8.50
N ASP A 54 7.73 11.19 -8.21
CA ASP A 54 7.62 9.87 -8.81
C ASP A 54 6.19 9.63 -9.28
N LYS A 55 6.03 9.07 -10.48
CA LYS A 55 4.71 8.69 -11.01
C LYS A 55 4.30 7.34 -10.41
N PHE A 56 3.34 7.36 -9.50
CA PHE A 56 2.71 6.13 -9.02
C PHE A 56 1.81 5.55 -10.13
N THR A 57 2.16 4.37 -10.67
CA THR A 57 1.48 3.77 -11.83
C THR A 57 0.72 2.49 -11.52
N PHE A 58 0.64 2.06 -10.26
CA PHE A 58 -0.18 0.91 -9.90
C PHE A 58 -1.64 1.35 -9.85
N GLU A 59 -2.51 0.67 -10.59
CA GLU A 59 -3.94 0.98 -10.61
C GLU A 59 -4.72 0.04 -9.68
N ASN A 60 -4.23 -1.18 -9.48
CA ASN A 60 -4.88 -2.18 -8.65
C ASN A 60 -3.90 -3.27 -8.16
N HIS A 61 -4.36 -4.16 -7.28
CA HIS A 61 -3.55 -5.25 -6.73
C HIS A 61 -2.98 -6.19 -7.79
N LYS A 62 -3.66 -6.41 -8.93
CA LYS A 62 -3.17 -7.31 -9.99
C LYS A 62 -1.91 -6.78 -10.64
N ASP A 63 -1.73 -5.46 -10.71
CA ASP A 63 -0.51 -4.86 -11.24
C ASP A 63 0.69 -5.19 -10.34
N ILE A 64 0.47 -5.16 -9.02
CA ILE A 64 1.47 -5.53 -8.03
C ILE A 64 1.82 -7.02 -8.18
N HIS A 65 0.82 -7.90 -8.21
CA HIS A 65 1.03 -9.34 -8.41
C HIS A 65 1.76 -9.64 -9.71
N LYS A 66 1.34 -9.04 -10.83
CA LYS A 66 1.97 -9.23 -12.15
C LYS A 66 3.45 -8.83 -12.12
N LYS A 67 3.81 -7.73 -11.44
CA LYS A 67 5.20 -7.33 -11.31
C LYS A 67 5.99 -8.29 -10.42
N TRP A 68 5.41 -8.78 -9.33
CA TRP A 68 6.04 -9.81 -8.49
C TRP A 68 6.25 -11.12 -9.23
N ASP A 69 5.28 -11.57 -10.02
CA ASP A 69 5.39 -12.79 -10.83
C ASP A 69 6.50 -12.66 -11.87
N ALA A 70 6.60 -11.50 -12.53
CA ALA A 70 7.68 -11.22 -13.47
C ALA A 70 9.06 -11.25 -12.78
N VAL A 71 9.20 -10.63 -11.61
CA VAL A 71 10.44 -10.66 -10.83
C VAL A 71 10.79 -12.08 -10.38
N SER A 72 9.79 -12.85 -9.92
CA SER A 72 9.97 -14.23 -9.48
C SER A 72 10.50 -15.13 -10.61
N GLN A 73 9.99 -14.96 -11.83
CA GLN A 73 10.48 -15.68 -13.01
C GLN A 73 11.94 -15.34 -13.33
N CYS A 74 12.34 -14.07 -13.20
CA CYS A 74 13.73 -13.66 -13.40
C CYS A 74 14.66 -14.27 -12.34
N VAL A 75 14.27 -14.23 -11.06
CA VAL A 75 15.08 -14.78 -9.97
C VAL A 75 15.21 -16.29 -10.08
N THR A 76 14.11 -16.99 -10.39
CA THR A 76 14.11 -18.45 -10.51
C THR A 76 14.95 -18.93 -11.70
N GLY A 77 14.92 -18.22 -12.83
CA GLY A 77 15.77 -18.52 -13.98
C GLY A 77 17.27 -18.41 -13.66
N VAL A 78 17.67 -17.40 -12.87
CA VAL A 78 19.07 -17.20 -12.47
C VAL A 78 19.54 -18.31 -11.52
N VAL A 79 18.71 -18.70 -10.55
CA VAL A 79 19.06 -19.77 -9.61
C VAL A 79 19.15 -21.13 -10.32
N GLN A 80 18.22 -21.42 -11.24
CA GLN A 80 18.25 -22.68 -12.02
C GLN A 80 19.48 -22.76 -12.93
N PHE A 81 19.89 -21.65 -13.56
CA PHE A 81 21.11 -21.58 -14.37
C PHE A 81 22.37 -21.86 -13.54
N LEU A 82 22.49 -21.24 -12.36
CA LEU A 82 23.65 -21.43 -11.46
C LEU A 82 23.76 -22.87 -10.91
N LEU A 83 22.62 -23.50 -10.58
CA LEU A 83 22.59 -24.90 -10.17
C LEU A 83 23.00 -25.83 -11.31
N MET A 84 22.54 -25.59 -12.54
CA MET A 84 22.95 -26.39 -13.70
C MET A 84 24.46 -26.33 -13.97
N VAL A 85 25.05 -25.13 -13.88
CA VAL A 85 26.50 -24.94 -14.08
C VAL A 85 27.31 -25.65 -12.98
N SER A 86 26.82 -25.66 -11.74
CA SER A 86 27.53 -26.30 -10.62
C SER A 86 27.50 -27.84 -10.70
N ILE A 87 26.39 -28.42 -11.16
CA ILE A 87 26.23 -29.88 -11.30
C ILE A 87 27.07 -30.45 -12.44
N HIS A 88 27.34 -29.66 -13.49
CA HIS A 88 28.10 -30.13 -14.66
C HIS A 88 29.63 -29.89 -14.55
N LEU A 89 30.09 -29.23 -13.48
CA LEU A 89 31.51 -28.98 -13.17
C LEU A 89 32.07 -29.87 -12.04
N THR A 90 31.30 -30.82 -11.51
CA THR A 90 31.72 -31.80 -10.49
C THR A 90 31.71 -33.20 -11.08
#